data_AF-A0A9X1YAM1-F1
#
_entry.id   AF-A0A9X1YAM1-F1
#
_cell.length_a   1.000
_cell.length_b   1.000
_cell.length_c   1.000
_cell.angle_alpha   90.00
_cell.angle_beta   90.00
_cell.angle_gamma   90.00
#
_symmetry.space_group_name_H-M   'P 1'
#
loop_
_entity.id
_entity.type
_entity.pdbx_description
1 polymer ?
#
loop_
_entity_poly.entity_id
_entity_poly.type
_entity_poly.pdbx_seq_one_letter_code
_entity_poly.pdbx_strand_id
1 'polypeptide(L)'
;MELSPEQRGAAEACGCVMLPATDDQIARLTMQRRIFSVDGRPCLITRHGSGFYETHGTLSAILAAAPHRTTARNAAEAPPAFAPEPSPRAEAAEAEAEAAADLLAEVEASGGNEGSKVRMIKRRTSQPRTPRWSNAGAERRGRMK
;
A
#
# COMPACT_ATOMS: atom_id res chain seq x y z
N MET A 1 5.86 17.11 -0.58
CA MET A 1 6.84 16.42 -1.45
C MET A 1 6.47 16.76 -2.86
N GLU A 2 7.41 17.31 -3.62
CA GLU A 2 7.23 17.51 -5.06
C GLU A 2 7.44 16.17 -5.78
N LEU A 3 6.58 15.85 -6.73
CA LEU A 3 6.70 14.67 -7.56
C LEU A 3 7.24 15.05 -8.93
N SER A 4 8.39 14.46 -9.29
CA SER A 4 8.93 14.63 -10.64
C SER A 4 8.00 13.98 -11.68
N PRO A 5 8.06 14.38 -12.96
CA PRO A 5 7.33 13.72 -14.04
C PRO A 5 7.53 12.19 -14.07
N GLU A 6 8.76 11.74 -13.82
CA GLU A 6 9.08 10.31 -13.75
C GLU A 6 8.41 9.62 -12.57
N GLN A 7 8.43 10.24 -11.38
CA GLN A 7 7.76 9.71 -10.20
C GLN A 7 6.24 9.65 -10.37
N ARG A 8 5.66 10.61 -11.09
CA ARG A 8 4.24 10.58 -11.44
C ARG A 8 3.91 9.39 -12.34
N GLY A 9 4.68 9.20 -13.41
CA GLY A 9 4.51 8.05 -14.31
C GLY A 9 4.72 6.72 -13.59
N ALA A 10 5.69 6.63 -12.69
CA ALA A 10 5.91 5.43 -11.87
C ALA A 10 4.73 5.17 -10.91
N ALA A 11 4.21 6.18 -10.24
CA ALA A 11 3.03 6.04 -9.37
C ALA A 11 1.81 5.56 -10.17
N GLU A 12 1.55 6.15 -11.33
CA GLU A 12 0.45 5.75 -12.22
C GLU A 12 0.61 4.30 -12.71
N ALA A 13 1.83 3.90 -13.11
CA ALA A 13 2.13 2.52 -13.49
C ALA A 13 1.93 1.52 -12.33
N CYS A 14 2.07 1.98 -11.08
CA CYS A 14 1.76 1.21 -9.88
C CYS A 14 0.27 1.24 -9.48
N GLY A 15 -0.61 1.83 -10.30
CA GLY A 15 -2.04 1.89 -10.06
C GLY A 15 -2.48 3.01 -9.10
N CYS A 16 -1.63 4.01 -8.89
CA CYS A 16 -1.99 5.21 -8.15
C CYS A 16 -2.75 6.20 -9.05
N VAL A 17 -3.67 6.93 -8.45
CA VAL A 17 -4.46 8.00 -9.07
C VAL A 17 -4.16 9.30 -8.32
N MET A 18 -3.91 10.37 -9.08
CA MET A 18 -3.66 11.71 -8.57
C MET A 18 -4.94 12.54 -8.63
N LEU A 19 -5.29 13.16 -7.51
CA LEU A 19 -6.49 14.00 -7.39
C LEU A 19 -6.09 15.39 -6.92
N PRO A 20 -6.62 16.49 -7.48
CA PRO A 20 -6.39 17.82 -6.94
C PRO A 20 -6.92 17.90 -5.50
N ALA A 21 -6.13 18.46 -4.59
CA ALA A 21 -6.52 18.64 -3.21
C ALA A 21 -7.37 19.92 -3.06
N THR A 22 -8.45 19.85 -2.29
CA THR A 22 -9.20 21.04 -1.88
C THR A 22 -8.54 21.72 -0.67
N ASP A 23 -8.85 22.99 -0.43
CA ASP A 23 -8.28 23.74 0.72
C ASP A 23 -8.54 23.04 2.06
N ASP A 24 -9.75 22.51 2.25
CA ASP A 24 -10.12 21.73 3.43
C ASP A 24 -9.25 20.47 3.59
N GLN A 25 -8.95 19.79 2.48
CA GLN A 25 -8.09 18.61 2.49
C GLN A 25 -6.65 19.01 2.79
N ILE A 26 -6.16 20.10 2.20
CA ILE A 26 -4.81 20.64 2.46
C ILE A 26 -4.67 20.94 3.95
N ALA A 27 -5.61 21.68 4.54
CA ALA A 27 -5.56 22.04 5.96
C ALA A 27 -5.52 20.82 6.89
N ARG A 28 -6.29 19.77 6.57
CA ARG A 28 -6.42 18.57 7.42
C ARG A 28 -5.29 17.56 7.22
N LEU A 29 -4.75 17.46 6.00
CA LEU A 29 -3.88 16.36 5.58
C LEU A 29 -2.40 16.75 5.43
N THR A 30 -2.07 18.05 5.46
CA THR A 30 -0.68 18.53 5.37
C THR A 30 0.18 17.99 6.52
N MET A 31 -0.28 18.11 7.77
CA MET A 31 0.45 17.59 8.93
C MET A 31 0.61 16.06 8.90
N GLN A 32 -0.31 15.37 8.24
CA GLN A 32 -0.27 13.92 8.05
C GLN A 32 0.64 13.49 6.90
N ARG A 33 1.31 14.45 6.23
CA ARG A 33 2.22 14.22 5.09
C ARG A 33 1.55 13.45 3.95
N ARG A 34 0.30 13.81 3.66
CA ARG A 34 -0.53 13.21 2.60
C ARG A 34 -0.79 14.14 1.40
N ILE A 35 -0.29 15.37 1.46
CA ILE A 35 -0.34 16.34 0.36
C ILE A 35 0.98 16.28 -0.41
N PHE A 36 0.86 16.07 -1.72
CA PHE A 36 1.96 16.05 -2.68
C PHE A 36 1.83 17.25 -3.61
N SER A 37 2.93 17.72 -4.14
CA SER A 37 2.93 18.80 -5.12
C SER A 37 3.23 18.20 -6.50
N VAL A 38 2.39 18.53 -7.47
CA VAL A 38 2.45 18.08 -8.85
C VAL A 38 2.31 19.31 -9.74
N ASP A 39 3.37 19.63 -10.49
CA ASP A 39 3.45 20.88 -11.28
C ASP A 39 3.10 22.12 -10.44
N GLY A 40 3.58 22.16 -9.19
CA GLY A 40 3.31 23.24 -8.24
C GLY A 40 1.88 23.26 -7.66
N ARG A 41 1.04 22.25 -7.95
CA ARG A 41 -0.33 22.14 -7.42
C ARG A 41 -0.44 21.06 -6.34
N PRO A 42 -1.18 21.31 -5.26
CA PRO A 42 -1.39 20.32 -4.21
C PRO A 42 -2.34 19.21 -4.69
N CYS A 43 -1.91 17.97 -4.51
CA CYS A 43 -2.61 16.76 -4.92
C CYS A 43 -2.60 15.71 -3.81
N LEU A 44 -3.64 14.88 -3.82
CA LEU A 44 -3.74 13.64 -3.07
C LEU A 44 -3.42 12.48 -4.00
N ILE A 45 -2.85 11.41 -3.45
CA ILE A 45 -2.62 10.17 -4.18
C ILE A 45 -3.41 9.07 -3.50
N THR A 46 -4.09 8.24 -4.27
CA THR A 46 -4.83 7.06 -3.80
C THR A 46 -4.58 5.89 -4.73
N ARG A 47 -4.77 4.66 -4.26
CA ARG A 47 -4.80 3.46 -5.11
C ARG A 47 -6.23 3.12 -5.47
N HIS A 48 -6.43 2.56 -6.66
CA HIS A 48 -7.76 2.13 -7.07
C HIS A 48 -8.36 1.14 -6.05
N GLY A 49 -9.54 1.47 -5.52
CA GLY A 49 -10.24 0.64 -4.53
C GLY A 49 -9.68 0.67 -3.10
N SER A 50 -8.64 1.45 -2.79
CA SER A 50 -8.08 1.47 -1.42
C SER A 50 -8.95 2.26 -0.44
N GLY A 51 -9.60 3.34 -0.90
CA GLY A 51 -10.33 4.27 -0.03
C GLY A 51 -9.44 5.11 0.90
N PHE A 52 -8.11 5.04 0.74
CA PHE A 52 -7.15 5.76 1.59
C PHE A 52 -6.15 6.55 0.75
N TYR A 53 -5.81 7.75 1.24
CA TYR A 53 -4.73 8.55 0.66
C TYR A 53 -3.37 8.06 1.13
N GLU A 54 -2.46 7.96 0.16
CA GLU A 54 -1.08 7.57 0.38
C GLU A 54 -0.38 8.60 1.26
N THR A 55 0.47 8.09 2.17
CA THR A 55 1.39 8.93 2.92
C THR A 55 2.69 9.06 2.17
N HIS A 56 3.48 10.07 2.53
CA HIS A 56 4.83 10.22 2.00
C HIS A 56 5.67 8.94 2.10
N GLY A 57 5.62 8.22 3.24
CA GLY A 57 6.39 6.99 3.42
C GLY A 57 5.94 5.88 2.49
N THR A 58 4.63 5.67 2.39
CA THR A 58 4.06 4.65 1.49
C THR A 58 4.38 4.97 0.04
N LEU A 59 4.16 6.21 -0.39
CA LEU A 59 4.44 6.61 -1.76
C LEU A 59 5.94 6.48 -2.09
N SER A 60 6.83 6.90 -1.19
CA SER A 60 8.27 6.72 -1.39
C SER A 60 8.66 5.26 -1.58
N ALA A 61 8.07 4.34 -0.80
CA ALA A 61 8.33 2.91 -0.95
C ALA A 61 7.81 2.37 -2.29
N ILE A 62 6.64 2.83 -2.73
CA ILE A 62 6.07 2.47 -4.04
C ILE A 62 6.98 2.93 -5.17
N LEU A 63 7.44 4.18 -5.11
CA LEU A 63 8.33 4.76 -6.12
C LEU A 63 9.70 4.09 -6.14
N ALA A 64 10.24 3.70 -4.98
CA ALA A 64 11.50 2.98 -4.88
C ALA A 64 11.41 1.54 -5.41
N ALA A 65 10.24 0.91 -5.30
CA ALA A 65 9.98 -0.43 -5.81
C ALA A 65 9.58 -0.45 -7.29
N ALA A 66 9.23 0.69 -7.87
CA ALA A 66 8.89 0.78 -9.28
C ALA A 66 10.15 0.50 -10.12
N PRO A 67 10.14 -0.51 -11.02
CA PRO A 67 11.28 -0.72 -11.90
C PRO A 67 11.49 0.54 -12.73
N HIS A 68 12.75 0.98 -12.88
CA HIS A 68 13.16 2.04 -13.80
C HIS A 68 12.85 1.61 -15.25
N ARG A 69 11.58 1.64 -15.65
CA ARG A 69 11.12 1.32 -17.01
C ARG A 69 10.93 2.60 -17.82
N THR A 70 11.84 3.54 -17.66
CA THR A 70 11.93 4.72 -18.51
C THR A 70 12.98 4.41 -19.59
N THR A 71 12.56 3.85 -20.74
CA THR A 71 13.22 3.91 -22.08
C THR A 71 12.69 2.91 -23.14
N ALA A 72 11.57 2.20 -22.95
CA ALA A 72 11.08 1.24 -23.97
C ALA A 72 9.71 1.61 -24.59
N ARG A 73 9.42 2.91 -24.77
CA ARG A 73 8.23 3.35 -25.53
C ARG A 73 8.59 4.37 -26.63
N ASN A 74 9.73 4.14 -27.29
CA ASN A 74 10.11 4.73 -28.59
C ASN A 74 11.21 3.91 -29.30
N ALA A 75 11.31 2.60 -29.00
CA ALA A 75 12.02 1.67 -29.86
C ALA A 75 10.96 0.94 -30.68
N ALA A 76 10.89 1.32 -31.95
CA ALA A 76 10.09 0.65 -32.96
C ALA A 76 10.31 -0.87 -32.96
N GLU A 77 9.20 -1.58 -33.11
CA GLU A 77 9.06 -2.76 -33.96
C GLU A 77 10.37 -3.50 -34.33
N ALA A 78 10.66 -4.56 -33.60
CA ALA A 78 11.46 -5.68 -34.09
C ALA A 78 10.65 -6.97 -33.88
N PRO A 79 10.40 -7.78 -34.93
CA PRO A 79 9.63 -9.01 -34.79
C PRO A 79 10.36 -10.02 -33.88
N PRO A 80 9.63 -10.94 -33.21
CA PRO A 80 10.25 -12.00 -32.44
C PRO A 80 10.97 -12.96 -33.40
N ALA A 81 12.30 -12.89 -33.43
CA ALA A 81 13.11 -13.92 -34.05
C ALA A 81 13.00 -15.19 -33.19
N PHE A 82 12.16 -16.12 -33.62
CA PHE A 82 12.27 -17.52 -33.28
C PHE A 82 13.67 -18.00 -33.67
N ALA A 83 14.43 -18.50 -32.69
CA ALA A 83 15.55 -19.40 -32.95
C ALA A 83 15.47 -20.56 -31.93
N PRO A 84 15.29 -21.82 -32.38
CA PRO A 84 15.20 -23.00 -31.53
C PRO A 84 16.57 -23.43 -30.99
N GLU A 85 16.54 -24.22 -29.90
CA GLU A 85 17.66 -24.78 -29.14
C GLU A 85 18.71 -25.53 -29.97
N PRO A 86 19.87 -25.87 -29.37
CA PRO A 86 19.99 -27.29 -29.06
C PRO A 86 20.46 -27.59 -27.63
N SER A 87 19.75 -28.53 -27.01
CA SER A 87 20.19 -29.33 -25.87
C SER A 87 21.53 -30.03 -26.18
N PRO A 88 22.44 -30.18 -25.22
CA PRO A 88 23.29 -31.36 -25.15
C PRO A 88 22.52 -32.47 -24.42
N ARG A 89 22.13 -33.46 -25.22
CA ARG A 89 21.66 -34.78 -24.82
C ARG A 89 22.72 -35.49 -23.97
N ALA A 90 22.21 -36.26 -23.01
CA ALA A 90 22.85 -37.18 -22.09
C ALA A 90 24.12 -37.90 -22.58
N GLU A 91 25.06 -38.14 -21.65
CA GLU A 91 25.61 -39.47 -21.30
C GLU A 91 26.75 -39.37 -20.28
N ALA A 92 26.50 -39.76 -19.03
CA ALA A 92 27.42 -40.53 -18.17
C ALA A 92 26.65 -40.93 -16.90
N ALA A 93 26.37 -42.22 -16.80
CA ALA A 93 25.58 -42.87 -15.77
C ALA A 93 26.44 -43.29 -14.55
N GLU A 94 25.72 -43.54 -13.45
CA GLU A 94 26.01 -44.49 -12.36
C GLU A 94 27.05 -44.15 -11.27
N ALA A 95 26.64 -44.47 -10.02
CA ALA A 95 27.28 -44.33 -8.69
C ALA A 95 27.00 -42.97 -8.00
N GLU A 96 26.28 -42.86 -6.87
CA GLU A 96 26.07 -43.79 -5.75
C GLU A 96 24.66 -43.63 -5.18
N ALA A 97 23.89 -44.72 -5.20
CA ALA A 97 22.82 -44.97 -4.24
C ALA A 97 23.42 -45.75 -3.06
N GLU A 98 22.82 -45.58 -1.88
CA GLU A 98 23.09 -46.26 -0.60
C GLU A 98 24.06 -45.58 0.39
N ALA A 99 23.59 -44.56 1.11
CA ALA A 99 23.92 -44.41 2.53
C ALA A 99 22.92 -43.49 3.26
N ALA A 100 22.43 -43.96 4.41
CA ALA A 100 21.67 -43.23 5.44
C ALA A 100 20.14 -43.15 5.28
N ALA A 101 19.50 -44.33 5.24
CA ALA A 101 18.12 -44.56 5.68
C ALA A 101 18.02 -44.64 7.23
N ASP A 102 18.58 -43.67 7.96
CA ASP A 102 18.58 -43.71 9.42
C ASP A 102 18.54 -42.30 10.02
N LEU A 103 17.33 -41.78 10.22
CA LEU A 103 16.95 -40.80 11.27
C LEU A 103 15.44 -40.46 11.13
N LEU A 104 14.62 -41.52 11.03
CA LEU A 104 13.16 -41.49 11.16
C LEU A 104 12.79 -42.05 12.55
N ALA A 105 13.25 -41.38 13.60
CA ALA A 105 12.91 -41.73 14.99
C ALA A 105 13.07 -40.50 15.90
N GLU A 106 12.10 -39.58 15.84
CA GLU A 106 11.67 -38.75 16.99
C GLU A 106 10.39 -37.99 16.62
N VAL A 107 9.32 -38.75 16.38
CA VAL A 107 7.95 -38.28 16.58
C VAL A 107 7.60 -38.58 18.04
N GLU A 108 6.96 -37.61 18.69
CA GLU A 108 6.34 -37.65 20.02
C GLU A 108 7.11 -37.01 21.18
N ALA A 109 7.02 -35.68 21.29
CA ALA A 109 6.84 -35.05 22.60
C ALA A 109 6.16 -33.67 22.50
N SER A 110 4.92 -33.63 23.01
CA SER A 110 4.26 -32.44 23.58
C SER A 110 3.82 -31.34 22.61
N GLY A 111 2.54 -31.05 22.40
CA GLY A 111 1.45 -31.06 23.38
C GLY A 111 0.94 -29.63 23.57
N GLY A 112 -0.18 -29.30 22.91
CA GLY A 112 -1.14 -28.28 23.34
C GLY A 112 -0.71 -26.81 23.41
N ASN A 113 -0.78 -26.08 22.30
CA ASN A 113 -0.95 -24.61 22.36
C ASN A 113 -2.44 -24.29 22.49
N GLU A 114 -2.94 -24.53 23.70
CA GLU A 114 -4.25 -24.10 24.16
C GLU A 114 -4.23 -22.60 24.45
N GLY A 115 -5.24 -21.88 23.95
CA GLY A 115 -5.59 -20.57 24.50
C GLY A 115 -5.33 -19.37 23.60
N SER A 116 -5.69 -19.46 22.32
CA SER A 116 -5.96 -18.27 21.50
C SER A 116 -7.19 -17.54 22.08
N LYS A 117 -6.95 -16.70 23.08
CA LYS A 117 -7.97 -15.82 23.67
C LYS A 117 -8.30 -14.75 22.64
N VAL A 118 -9.28 -15.06 21.78
CA VAL A 118 -10.02 -14.10 20.98
C VAL A 118 -10.59 -13.04 21.94
N ARG A 119 -9.93 -11.88 22.03
CA ARG A 119 -10.49 -10.71 22.70
C ARG A 119 -11.70 -10.27 21.90
N MET A 120 -12.85 -10.78 22.29
CA MET A 120 -14.16 -10.36 21.81
C MET A 120 -14.38 -8.92 22.26
N ILE A 121 -14.01 -7.94 21.41
CA ILE A 121 -14.33 -6.53 21.63
C ILE A 121 -15.83 -6.41 21.45
N LYS A 122 -16.53 -6.48 22.58
CA LYS A 122 -17.98 -6.29 22.70
C LYS A 122 -18.28 -4.89 22.18
N ARG A 123 -18.76 -4.80 20.94
CA ARG A 123 -19.28 -3.57 20.32
C ARG A 123 -20.38 -3.04 21.23
N ARG A 124 -20.07 -2.03 22.05
CA ARG A 124 -21.08 -1.25 22.76
C ARG A 124 -21.87 -0.49 21.71
N THR A 125 -23.06 -1.02 21.43
CA THR A 125 -24.15 -0.30 20.82
C THR A 125 -24.46 0.95 21.63
N SER A 126 -24.80 2.02 20.90
CA SER A 126 -25.57 3.19 21.31
C SER A 126 -25.04 4.05 22.48
N GLN A 127 -24.35 5.15 22.15
CA GLN A 127 -24.71 6.48 22.69
C GLN A 127 -24.29 7.59 21.70
N PRO A 128 -25.21 8.42 21.20
CA PRO A 128 -24.83 9.63 20.48
C PRO A 128 -24.19 10.61 21.46
N ARG A 129 -22.90 10.92 21.27
CA ARG A 129 -22.24 12.02 21.98
C ARG A 129 -22.70 13.33 21.34
N THR A 130 -23.85 13.84 21.76
CA THR A 130 -24.23 15.22 21.44
C THR A 130 -23.25 16.16 22.12
N PRO A 131 -22.67 17.14 21.42
CA PRO A 131 -21.85 18.16 22.04
C PRO A 131 -22.66 18.99 23.06
N ARG A 132 -22.21 19.01 24.31
CA ARG A 132 -22.78 19.80 25.42
C ARG A 132 -22.38 21.28 25.32
N TRP A 133 -22.73 21.95 24.22
CA TRP A 133 -22.60 23.41 24.09
C TRP A 133 -23.84 24.09 23.51
N SER A 134 -24.90 23.35 23.17
CA SER A 134 -26.14 23.89 22.61
C SER A 134 -27.06 24.61 23.60
N ASN A 135 -26.55 25.24 24.67
CA ASN A 135 -27.34 26.05 25.61
C ASN A 135 -26.55 27.25 26.18
N ALA A 136 -25.91 28.02 25.31
CA ALA A 136 -25.36 29.33 25.69
C ALA A 136 -25.63 30.33 24.55
N GLY A 137 -26.85 30.88 24.49
CA GLY A 137 -27.18 31.82 23.41
C GLY A 137 -28.58 32.48 23.40
N ALA A 138 -29.46 32.19 24.36
CA ALA A 138 -30.69 32.94 24.59
C ALA A 138 -30.72 33.21 26.11
N GLU A 139 -30.79 34.41 26.66
CA GLU A 139 -31.41 35.66 26.23
C GLU A 139 -30.61 36.83 26.84
N ARG A 140 -30.09 37.76 26.04
CA ARG A 140 -29.73 39.12 26.50
C ARG A 140 -29.92 40.13 25.38
N ARG A 141 -31.18 40.50 25.15
CA ARG A 141 -31.61 41.79 24.57
C ARG A 141 -32.94 42.11 25.27
N GLY A 142 -33.00 42.94 26.29
CA GLY A 142 -32.54 44.33 26.26
C GLY A 142 -33.51 45.15 25.41
N ARG A 143 -34.74 45.37 25.91
CA ARG A 143 -35.66 46.37 25.35
C ARG A 143 -36.11 47.31 26.46
N MET A 144 -35.28 48.32 26.72
CA MET A 144 -35.75 49.61 27.21
C MET A 144 -36.41 50.32 26.03
N LYS A 145 -37.68 50.69 26.19
CA LYS A 145 -38.33 51.93 25.77
C LYS A 145 -39.81 51.83 26.12
#